data_AF-A0A852RMK1-F1
#
_entry.id   AF-A0A852RMK1-F1
#
_cell.length_a   1.000
_cell.length_b   1.000
_cell.length_c   1.000
_cell.angle_alpha   90.00
_cell.angle_beta   90.00
_cell.angle_gamma   90.00
#
_symmetry.space_group_name_H-M   'P 1'
#
loop_
_entity.id
_entity.type
_entity.pdbx_description
1 polymer ?
#
loop_
_entity_poly.entity_id
_entity_poly.type
_entity_poly.pdbx_seq_one_letter_code
_entity_poly.pdbx_strand_id
1 'polypeptide(L)'
;MRELRTDTPLVTVALANVDAECGFPSPSQDYQTSEIDLNEHLMPNRLSTFLIRARGHSMIRVGIADGDELIVDRSICAEDGHVVIAVVDGEMTVKRL
;
A
#
# COMPACT_ATOMS: atom_id res chain seq x y z
N MET A 1 -18.83 22.87 -6.26
CA MET A 1 -17.99 21.87 -6.95
C MET A 1 -16.55 22.25 -6.65
N ARG A 2 -15.90 21.59 -5.67
CA ARG A 2 -14.58 21.99 -5.15
C ARG A 2 -13.51 21.30 -5.97
N GLU A 3 -12.73 22.07 -6.72
CA GLU A 3 -11.62 21.57 -7.52
C GLU A 3 -10.60 20.89 -6.60
N LEU A 4 -10.31 19.62 -6.90
CA LEU A 4 -9.23 18.87 -6.25
C LEU A 4 -7.92 19.51 -6.67
N ARG A 5 -7.24 20.17 -5.73
CA ARG A 5 -5.89 20.71 -5.94
C ARG A 5 -4.95 19.54 -6.20
N THR A 6 -4.44 19.42 -7.42
CA THR A 6 -3.49 18.38 -7.86
C THR A 6 -2.05 18.65 -7.41
N ASP A 7 -1.80 19.72 -6.64
CA ASP A 7 -0.46 20.16 -6.23
C ASP A 7 -0.04 19.59 -4.87
N THR A 8 -0.26 18.29 -4.65
CA THR A 8 0.21 17.62 -3.43
C THR A 8 1.71 17.33 -3.60
N PRO A 9 2.60 17.81 -2.71
CA PRO A 9 4.01 17.52 -2.81
C PRO A 9 4.23 16.01 -2.72
N LEU A 10 5.04 15.47 -3.64
CA LEU A 10 5.44 14.07 -3.63
C LEU A 10 6.15 13.77 -2.31
N VAL A 11 5.75 12.69 -1.65
CA VAL A 11 6.45 12.20 -0.46
C VAL A 11 7.60 11.33 -0.94
N THR A 12 8.76 11.95 -1.08
CA THR A 12 10.02 11.26 -1.38
C THR A 12 10.63 10.73 -0.08
N VAL A 13 10.99 9.46 -0.06
CA VAL A 13 11.69 8.83 1.07
C VAL A 13 13.05 8.32 0.58
N ALA A 14 14.06 8.38 1.44
CA ALA A 14 15.37 7.81 1.13
C ALA A 14 15.27 6.28 1.04
N LEU A 15 15.68 5.72 -0.09
CA LEU A 15 15.84 4.27 -0.28
C LEU A 15 17.32 3.92 -0.12
N ALA A 16 17.61 3.04 0.84
CA ALA A 16 18.92 2.43 0.91
C ALA A 16 19.05 1.43 -0.27
N ASN A 17 19.99 1.63 -1.20
CA ASN A 17 20.25 0.66 -2.27
C ASN A 17 21.17 -0.47 -1.79
N VAL A 18 20.84 -1.03 -0.64
CA VAL A 18 21.50 -2.22 -0.12
C VAL A 18 20.44 -3.17 0.40
N ASP A 19 20.63 -4.45 0.14
CA ASP A 19 19.83 -5.47 0.82
C ASP A 19 20.32 -5.57 2.27
N ALA A 20 19.38 -5.50 3.21
CA ALA A 20 19.67 -5.80 4.61
C ALA A 20 19.52 -7.30 4.81
N GLU A 21 20.62 -8.01 5.09
CA GLU A 21 20.53 -9.41 5.49
C GLU A 21 19.77 -9.52 6.82
N CYS A 22 18.85 -10.47 6.89
CA CYS A 22 18.25 -10.89 8.16
C CYS A 22 19.30 -11.64 8.99
N GLY A 23 20.30 -10.93 9.52
CA GLY A 23 21.52 -11.50 10.12
C GLY A 23 22.52 -10.43 10.57
N PHE A 24 23.80 -10.81 10.72
CA PHE A 24 24.85 -9.86 11.10
C PHE A 24 25.45 -9.24 9.83
N PRO A 25 25.25 -7.94 9.58
CA PRO A 25 25.76 -7.32 8.36
C PRO A 25 27.28 -7.24 8.40
N SER A 26 27.93 -7.56 7.28
CA SER A 26 29.35 -7.32 7.09
C SER A 26 29.64 -5.81 7.14
N PRO A 27 30.59 -5.34 7.96
CA PRO A 27 30.78 -3.91 8.25
C PRO A 27 31.35 -3.06 7.10
N SER A 28 31.56 -3.64 5.91
CA SER A 28 32.27 -3.01 4.79
C SER A 28 31.38 -2.68 3.58
N GLN A 29 30.06 -2.54 3.76
CA GLN A 29 29.16 -2.14 2.67
C GLN A 29 29.06 -0.61 2.58
N ASP A 30 29.53 -0.04 1.48
CA ASP A 30 29.28 1.36 1.12
C ASP A 30 27.80 1.52 0.74
N TYR A 31 27.05 2.25 1.56
CA TYR A 31 25.62 2.52 1.34
C TYR A 31 25.46 3.63 0.30
N GLN A 32 25.16 3.27 -0.94
CA GLN A 32 24.65 4.24 -1.91
C GLN A 32 23.14 4.44 -1.64
N THR A 33 22.73 5.65 -1.31
CA THR A 33 21.32 6.02 -1.12
C THR A 33 20.76 6.60 -2.41
N SER A 34 19.62 6.09 -2.86
CA SER A 34 18.80 6.69 -3.92
C SER A 34 17.52 7.21 -3.31
N GLU A 35 16.83 8.10 -4.02
CA GLU A 35 15.49 8.54 -3.62
C GLU A 35 14.43 7.65 -4.27
N ILE A 36 13.37 7.31 -3.53
CA ILE A 36 12.17 6.64 -4.08
C ILE A 36 10.93 7.50 -3.85
N ASP A 37 10.10 7.64 -4.88
CA ASP A 37 8.73 8.18 -4.74
C ASP A 37 7.79 7.03 -4.36
N LEU A 38 7.29 7.05 -3.13
CA LEU A 38 6.35 6.05 -2.64
C LEU A 38 5.02 6.06 -3.40
N ASN A 39 4.64 7.19 -3.98
CA ASN A 39 3.41 7.27 -4.79
C ASN A 39 3.59 6.51 -6.10
N GLU A 40 4.72 6.63 -6.78
CA GLU A 40 4.99 5.83 -7.98
C GLU A 40 5.17 4.36 -7.65
N HIS A 41 5.81 4.06 -6.53
CA HIS A 41 6.09 2.68 -6.13
C HIS A 41 4.84 1.90 -5.70
N LEU A 42 3.95 2.52 -4.93
CA LEU A 42 2.80 1.85 -4.32
C LEU A 42 1.47 2.14 -5.03
N MET A 43 1.39 3.20 -5.83
CA MET A 43 0.15 3.64 -6.48
C MET A 43 0.34 3.74 -8.00
N PRO A 44 0.46 2.59 -8.71
CA PRO A 44 0.69 2.58 -10.16
C PRO A 44 -0.40 3.34 -10.93
N ASN A 45 -1.63 3.40 -10.40
CA ASN A 45 -2.71 4.22 -10.94
C ASN A 45 -3.26 5.20 -9.89
N ARG A 46 -2.60 6.35 -9.73
CA ARG A 46 -2.98 7.37 -8.72
C ARG A 46 -4.44 7.81 -8.77
N LEU A 47 -5.07 7.83 -9.95
CA LEU A 47 -6.46 8.30 -10.10
C LEU A 47 -7.51 7.26 -9.67
N SER A 48 -7.11 5.99 -9.58
CA SER A 48 -7.96 4.88 -9.11
C SER A 48 -7.51 4.28 -7.78
N THR A 49 -6.45 4.81 -7.18
CA THR A 49 -5.91 4.30 -5.93
C THR A 49 -6.34 5.18 -4.75
N PHE A 50 -6.80 4.55 -3.66
CA PHE A 50 -7.15 5.25 -2.42
C PHE A 50 -6.73 4.43 -1.19
N LEU A 51 -6.65 5.09 -0.05
CA LEU A 51 -6.37 4.47 1.24
C LEU A 51 -7.67 4.16 2.00
N ILE A 52 -7.73 3.01 2.65
CA ILE A 52 -8.79 2.66 3.61
C ILE A 52 -8.18 2.00 4.84
N ARG A 53 -8.71 2.33 6.02
CA ARG A 53 -8.27 1.69 7.26
C ARG A 53 -9.07 0.43 7.52
N ALA A 54 -8.37 -0.69 7.68
CA ALA A 54 -8.95 -1.96 8.09
C ALA A 54 -9.52 -1.86 9.52
N ARG A 55 -10.66 -2.51 9.74
CA ARG A 55 -11.31 -2.64 11.04
C ARG A 55 -11.69 -4.09 11.31
N GLY A 56 -11.41 -4.55 12.53
CA GLY A 56 -11.63 -5.92 12.97
C GLY A 56 -10.51 -6.88 12.54
N HIS A 57 -10.74 -8.18 12.76
CA HIS A 57 -9.70 -9.21 12.66
C HIS A 57 -10.01 -10.31 11.64
N SER A 58 -11.03 -10.15 10.79
CA SER A 58 -11.47 -11.23 9.88
C SER A 58 -10.41 -11.62 8.85
N MET A 59 -9.47 -10.73 8.54
CA MET A 59 -8.42 -10.92 7.54
C MET A 59 -7.03 -11.14 8.15
N ILE A 60 -6.93 -11.42 9.46
CA ILE A 60 -5.63 -11.59 10.15
C ILE A 60 -4.79 -12.73 9.55
N ARG A 61 -5.44 -13.77 9.02
CA ARG A 61 -4.77 -14.94 8.41
C ARG A 61 -4.07 -14.63 7.09
N VAL A 62 -4.38 -13.50 6.47
CA VAL A 62 -3.70 -13.00 5.25
C VAL A 62 -2.83 -11.78 5.55
N GLY A 63 -2.55 -11.51 6.84
CA GLY A 63 -1.66 -10.44 7.27
C GLY A 63 -2.29 -9.06 7.36
N ILE A 64 -3.63 -8.95 7.37
CA ILE A 64 -4.34 -7.67 7.57
C ILE A 64 -4.91 -7.62 8.99
N ALA A 65 -4.38 -6.71 9.80
CA ALA A 65 -4.77 -6.48 11.19
C ALA A 65 -5.74 -5.29 11.34
N ASP A 66 -6.35 -5.17 12.52
CA ASP A 66 -7.14 -3.99 12.86
C ASP A 66 -6.22 -2.76 12.90
N GLY A 67 -6.62 -1.71 12.20
CA GLY A 67 -5.87 -0.45 12.16
C GLY A 67 -4.90 -0.31 10.99
N ASP A 68 -4.65 -1.37 10.21
CA ASP A 68 -3.78 -1.29 9.03
C ASP A 68 -4.36 -0.33 7.97
N GLU A 69 -3.47 0.40 7.29
CA GLU A 69 -3.82 1.21 6.12
C GLU A 69 -3.61 0.41 4.84
N LEU A 70 -4.69 0.22 4.10
CA LEU A 70 -4.71 -0.54 2.86
C LEU A 70 -4.71 0.42 1.68
N ILE A 71 -3.78 0.20 0.75
CA ILE A 71 -3.78 0.83 -0.58
C ILE A 71 -4.68 -0.02 -1.48
N VAL A 72 -5.72 0.60 -2.04
CA VAL A 72 -6.74 -0.08 -2.83
C VAL A 72 -6.80 0.53 -4.22
N ASP A 73 -6.59 -0.29 -5.26
CA ASP A 73 -6.78 0.10 -6.66
C ASP A 73 -8.12 -0.43 -7.18
N ARG A 74 -9.04 0.48 -7.52
CA ARG A 74 -10.36 0.13 -8.07
C ARG A 74 -10.40 -0.06 -9.59
N SER A 75 -9.27 0.13 -10.28
CA SER A 75 -9.19 -0.06 -11.74
C SER A 75 -8.98 -1.52 -12.15
N ILE A 76 -8.60 -2.37 -11.19
CA ILE A 76 -8.32 -3.79 -11.41
C ILE A 76 -9.61 -4.61 -11.29
N CYS A 77 -9.85 -5.51 -12.24
CA CYS A 77 -10.96 -6.47 -12.15
C CYS A 77 -10.62 -7.53 -11.10
N ALA A 78 -11.55 -7.82 -10.19
CA ALA A 78 -11.30 -8.79 -9.13
C ALA A 78 -11.41 -10.23 -9.64
N GLU A 79 -10.51 -11.10 -9.19
CA GLU A 79 -10.43 -12.52 -9.55
C GLU A 79 -10.45 -13.39 -8.29
N ASP A 80 -10.66 -14.70 -8.48
CA ASP A 80 -10.63 -15.70 -7.40
C ASP A 80 -9.33 -15.59 -6.60
N GLY A 81 -9.46 -15.60 -5.28
CA GLY A 81 -8.33 -15.51 -4.38
C GLY A 81 -7.80 -14.10 -4.12
N HIS A 82 -8.26 -13.06 -4.85
CA HIS A 82 -7.91 -11.67 -4.56
C HIS A 82 -8.50 -11.21 -3.22
N VAL A 83 -7.76 -10.36 -2.51
CA VAL A 83 -8.30 -9.58 -1.39
C VAL A 83 -8.95 -8.33 -1.95
N VAL A 84 -10.23 -8.13 -1.64
CA VAL A 84 -11.04 -7.03 -2.18
C VAL A 84 -11.75 -6.25 -1.09
N ILE A 85 -12.02 -4.99 -1.40
CA ILE A 85 -13.05 -4.21 -0.72
C ILE A 85 -14.37 -4.48 -1.43
N ALA A 86 -15.33 -5.07 -0.72
CA ALA A 86 -16.67 -5.32 -1.20
C ALA A 86 -17.67 -4.45 -0.41
N VAL A 87 -18.80 -4.12 -1.06
CA VAL A 87 -19.96 -3.54 -0.37
C VAL A 87 -21.02 -4.63 -0.26
N VAL A 88 -21.32 -5.05 0.97
CA VAL A 88 -22.32 -6.07 1.28
C VAL A 88 -23.36 -5.41 2.18
N ASP A 89 -24.63 -5.44 1.78
CA ASP A 89 -25.73 -4.78 2.50
C ASP A 89 -25.50 -3.29 2.80
N GLY A 90 -24.78 -2.60 1.93
CA GLY A 90 -24.43 -1.19 2.07
C GLY A 90 -23.21 -0.91 2.97
N GLU A 91 -22.62 -1.96 3.55
CA GLU A 91 -21.45 -1.85 4.41
C GLU A 91 -20.17 -2.27 3.68
N MET A 92 -19.09 -1.52 3.87
CA MET A 92 -17.78 -1.87 3.32
C MET A 92 -17.13 -2.97 4.15
N THR A 93 -16.62 -4.00 3.46
CA THR A 93 -15.92 -5.11 4.11
C THR A 93 -14.71 -5.54 3.30
N VAL A 94 -13.67 -6.02 3.98
CA VAL A 94 -12.49 -6.65 3.36
C VAL A 94 -12.72 -8.16 3.32
N LYS A 95 -12.62 -8.77 2.15
CA LYS A 95 -12.80 -10.22 1.96
C LYS A 95 -11.84 -10.76 0.92
N ARG A 96 -11.69 -12.09 0.93
CA ARG A 96 -11.05 -12.83 -0.15
C ARG A 96 -12.17 -13.40 -1.02
N LEU A 97 -12.08 -13.18 -2.34
CA LEU A 97 -12.98 -13.80 -3.32
C LEU A 97 -12.74 -15.30 -3.41
#